data_AF-A0AAE0YV33-F1
#
_entry.id   AF-A0AAE0YV33-F1
#
_cell.length_a   1.000
_cell.length_b   1.000
_cell.length_c   1.000
_cell.angle_alpha   90.00
_cell.angle_beta   90.00
_cell.angle_gamma   90.00
#
_symmetry.space_group_name_H-M   'P 1'
#
loop_
_entity.id
_entity.type
_entity.pdbx_description
1 polymer ?
#
loop_
_entity_poly.entity_id
_entity_poly.type
_entity_poly.pdbx_seq_one_letter_code
_entity_poly.pdbx_strand_id
1 'polypeptide(L)'
;MHFEISKRIEKTPELSNIITFTSFSISWYGPNCKYQCHCAGSAPCDRHDGSCSSGCEQGWFGAACQYGSIGFTLLGKSTQDWLTDQNDTTCNDDEETPVFLTLKSPIPLKWSRVVVSSPARLRDVKLFYYIEDTEESVECSGPKVNISDTVQDILCPTTDNVTRVILTINGEAGRGLCSLYLSTACAVGTHSASCWYSCSKQCGGLYNACDHMTGTCTDGCDLGYYGQKCLAKCSSSCARKDKECERFGGKCHGGCKAGYFGDKCKNKCNTINCTETNKACYRKNKRCMTGCDPGFYGDYCDEPCSKQCAGRLCDRNSGACVSGCEPGYTGANCSQGKIEVSYKRIWK
;
A
#
# COMPACT_ATOMS: atom_id res chain seq x y z
N MET A 1 -32.80 49.37 23.85
CA MET A 1 -34.17 49.72 23.39
C MET A 1 -34.04 50.22 21.96
N HIS A 2 -34.18 49.36 20.96
CA HIS A 2 -34.48 49.79 19.60
C HIS A 2 -35.53 48.83 19.05
N PHE A 3 -36.61 49.44 18.62
CA PHE A 3 -37.92 48.87 18.37
C PHE A 3 -37.96 48.05 17.07
N GLU A 4 -38.88 47.10 17.14
CA GLU A 4 -39.29 46.12 16.15
C GLU A 4 -40.43 46.70 15.25
N ILE A 5 -40.77 45.97 14.18
CA ILE A 5 -42.08 45.87 13.49
C ILE A 5 -42.29 46.66 12.17
N SER A 6 -42.09 45.91 11.07
CA SER A 6 -43.12 45.48 10.08
C SER A 6 -43.95 46.50 9.27
N LYS A 7 -43.93 46.31 7.93
CA LYS A 7 -45.08 46.29 6.98
C LYS A 7 -44.50 46.18 5.55
N ARG A 8 -45.10 45.55 4.54
CA ARG A 8 -46.20 44.59 4.36
C ARG A 8 -46.11 44.20 2.87
N ILE A 9 -46.37 42.93 2.58
CA ILE A 9 -46.41 42.29 1.26
C ILE A 9 -47.74 42.58 0.55
N GLU A 10 -47.73 42.92 -0.75
CA GLU A 10 -48.79 42.59 -1.73
C GLU A 10 -48.11 42.26 -3.09
N LYS A 11 -48.04 40.97 -3.45
CA LYS A 11 -48.83 40.23 -4.49
C LYS A 11 -48.45 40.62 -5.93
N THR A 12 -48.04 39.77 -6.89
CA THR A 12 -48.12 38.31 -7.20
C THR A 12 -47.43 38.12 -8.61
N PRO A 13 -47.30 36.94 -9.25
CA PRO A 13 -47.06 35.56 -8.80
C PRO A 13 -45.93 34.81 -9.59
N GLU A 14 -45.46 33.70 -9.02
CA GLU A 14 -44.96 32.45 -9.65
C GLU A 14 -43.86 32.48 -10.75
N LEU A 15 -42.64 32.08 -10.37
CA LEU A 15 -42.16 30.72 -10.61
C LEU A 15 -40.87 30.49 -9.80
N SER A 16 -40.88 29.41 -9.02
CA SER A 16 -39.80 28.94 -8.18
C SER A 16 -38.54 28.60 -8.99
N ASN A 17 -37.59 29.53 -9.05
CA ASN A 17 -36.20 29.19 -9.35
C ASN A 17 -35.52 28.75 -8.06
N ILE A 18 -35.81 27.50 -7.66
CA ILE A 18 -34.87 26.72 -6.87
C ILE A 18 -33.65 26.56 -7.79
N ILE A 19 -32.61 27.36 -7.56
CA ILE A 19 -31.28 27.06 -8.11
C ILE A 19 -30.84 25.79 -7.39
N THR A 20 -31.22 24.64 -7.94
CA THR A 20 -30.58 23.37 -7.64
C THR A 20 -29.11 23.53 -7.97
N PHE A 21 -28.26 23.28 -6.99
CA PHE A 21 -26.81 23.15 -7.16
C PHE A 21 -26.53 22.29 -8.39
N THR A 22 -26.07 22.91 -9.48
CA THR A 22 -25.70 22.22 -10.70
C THR A 22 -24.40 21.44 -10.48
N SER A 23 -24.52 20.12 -10.62
CA SER A 23 -23.53 19.11 -11.00
C SER A 23 -22.22 19.04 -10.22
N PHE A 24 -22.22 18.23 -9.15
CA PHE A 24 -21.00 17.52 -8.75
C PHE A 24 -20.56 16.58 -9.88
N SER A 25 -19.25 16.53 -10.11
CA SER A 25 -18.53 15.87 -11.21
C SER A 25 -18.96 14.41 -11.43
N ILE A 26 -19.84 14.18 -12.41
CA ILE A 26 -20.45 12.87 -12.71
C ILE A 26 -19.43 11.86 -13.28
N SER A 27 -18.22 12.31 -13.62
CA SER A 27 -17.18 11.51 -14.28
C SER A 27 -15.95 11.25 -13.40
N TRP A 28 -16.06 11.27 -12.06
CA TRP A 28 -14.91 11.05 -11.17
C TRP A 28 -15.19 10.00 -10.08
N TYR A 29 -14.17 9.22 -9.73
CA TYR A 29 -14.25 8.13 -8.75
C TYR A 29 -13.00 8.07 -7.85
N GLY A 30 -13.07 7.20 -6.84
CA GLY A 30 -12.00 6.98 -5.86
C GLY A 30 -11.92 8.07 -4.77
N PRO A 31 -10.97 7.94 -3.82
CA PRO A 31 -10.87 8.85 -2.70
C PRO A 31 -10.61 10.30 -3.15
N ASN A 32 -11.42 11.23 -2.64
CA ASN A 32 -11.41 12.65 -3.00
C ASN A 32 -11.67 12.93 -4.50
N CYS A 33 -12.39 12.04 -5.21
CA CYS A 33 -12.69 12.20 -6.63
C CYS A 33 -11.42 12.43 -7.47
N LYS A 34 -10.36 11.65 -7.20
CA LYS A 34 -9.05 11.84 -7.80
C LYS A 34 -8.97 11.34 -9.25
N TYR A 35 -9.78 10.35 -9.62
CA TYR A 35 -9.68 9.67 -10.91
C TYR A 35 -10.87 10.02 -11.79
N GLN A 36 -10.61 10.36 -13.05
CA GLN A 36 -11.65 10.61 -14.04
C GLN A 36 -11.95 9.32 -14.82
N CYS A 37 -13.22 9.08 -15.10
CA CYS A 37 -13.72 7.97 -15.95
C CYS A 37 -14.36 8.54 -17.22
N HIS A 38 -14.29 7.78 -18.31
CA HIS A 38 -14.84 8.17 -19.62
C HIS A 38 -15.81 7.10 -20.14
N CYS A 39 -16.97 6.98 -19.49
CA CYS A 39 -17.99 6.02 -19.88
C CYS A 39 -18.73 6.43 -21.15
N ALA A 40 -19.18 5.45 -21.94
CA ALA A 40 -19.91 5.67 -23.18
C ALA A 40 -21.17 6.54 -22.95
N GLY A 41 -21.40 7.48 -23.88
CA GLY A 41 -22.51 8.44 -23.80
C GLY A 41 -22.39 9.44 -22.64
N SER A 42 -21.18 9.64 -22.11
CA SER A 42 -20.92 10.49 -20.94
C SER A 42 -21.70 10.04 -19.69
N ALA A 43 -21.99 8.73 -19.59
CA ALA A 43 -22.67 8.16 -18.43
C ALA A 43 -21.82 8.30 -17.14
N PRO A 44 -22.45 8.36 -15.96
CA PRO A 44 -21.72 8.27 -14.70
C PRO A 44 -21.03 6.92 -14.55
N CYS A 45 -19.79 6.91 -14.07
CA CYS A 45 -19.19 5.69 -13.53
C CYS A 45 -19.66 5.42 -12.09
N ASP A 46 -19.47 4.18 -11.63
CA ASP A 46 -19.59 3.85 -10.22
C ASP A 46 -18.62 4.71 -9.39
N ARG A 47 -19.13 5.29 -8.30
CA ARG A 47 -18.36 6.26 -7.51
C ARG A 47 -17.20 5.63 -6.72
N HIS A 48 -17.24 4.32 -6.48
CA HIS A 48 -16.28 3.61 -5.66
C HIS A 48 -15.16 3.03 -6.51
N ASP A 49 -15.50 2.33 -7.59
CA ASP A 49 -14.52 1.63 -8.44
C ASP A 49 -14.32 2.23 -9.83
N GLY A 50 -15.15 3.19 -10.23
CA GLY A 50 -15.07 3.86 -11.52
C GLY A 50 -15.62 3.04 -12.68
N SER A 51 -16.23 1.88 -12.43
CA SER A 51 -16.73 1.00 -13.47
C SER A 51 -17.84 1.66 -14.30
N CYS A 52 -17.84 1.37 -15.61
CA CYS A 52 -18.81 1.88 -16.57
C CYS A 52 -19.73 0.74 -17.03
N SER A 53 -21.01 0.80 -16.66
CA SER A 53 -22.01 -0.17 -17.11
C SER A 53 -22.32 -0.07 -18.61
N SER A 54 -22.10 1.11 -19.20
CA SER A 54 -22.27 1.37 -20.64
C SER A 54 -21.03 1.05 -21.49
N GLY A 55 -19.95 0.56 -20.88
CA GLY A 55 -18.64 0.46 -21.54
C GLY A 55 -17.93 1.81 -21.66
N CYS A 56 -16.84 1.83 -22.42
CA CYS A 56 -16.00 3.02 -22.56
C CYS A 56 -16.40 3.89 -23.75
N GLU A 57 -16.18 5.20 -23.61
CA GLU A 57 -16.29 6.15 -24.71
C GLU A 57 -15.23 5.88 -25.79
N GLN A 58 -15.49 6.33 -27.03
CA GLN A 58 -14.58 6.14 -28.14
C GLN A 58 -13.16 6.65 -27.82
N GLY A 59 -12.18 5.75 -27.94
CA GLY A 59 -10.77 6.03 -27.65
C GLY A 59 -10.39 5.83 -26.19
N TRP A 60 -11.28 5.35 -25.32
CA TRP A 60 -11.00 5.06 -23.92
C TRP A 60 -11.08 3.58 -23.61
N PHE A 61 -10.25 3.12 -22.67
CA PHE A 61 -10.21 1.72 -22.25
C PHE A 61 -9.75 1.59 -20.79
N GLY A 62 -9.82 0.36 -20.26
CA GLY A 62 -9.53 0.04 -18.86
C GLY A 62 -10.80 -0.26 -18.07
N ALA A 63 -10.65 -0.84 -16.87
CA ALA A 63 -11.78 -1.27 -16.03
C ALA A 63 -12.73 -0.12 -15.64
N ALA A 64 -12.21 1.11 -15.60
CA ALA A 64 -12.95 2.32 -15.29
C ALA A 64 -12.91 3.35 -16.45
N CYS A 65 -12.56 2.89 -17.67
CA CYS A 65 -12.38 3.75 -18.83
C CYS A 65 -11.44 4.93 -18.55
N GLN A 66 -10.36 4.64 -17.83
CA GLN A 66 -9.44 5.65 -17.29
C GLN A 66 -8.24 5.94 -18.19
N TYR A 67 -8.03 5.16 -19.26
CA TYR A 67 -6.90 5.32 -20.17
C TYR A 67 -7.38 5.75 -21.55
N GLY A 68 -6.76 6.79 -22.09
CA GLY A 68 -6.90 7.14 -23.49
C GLY A 68 -6.02 6.23 -24.35
N SER A 69 -6.61 5.58 -25.34
CA SER A 69 -5.89 4.83 -26.37
C SER A 69 -5.35 5.77 -27.43
N ILE A 70 -4.11 5.55 -27.83
CA ILE A 70 -3.44 6.32 -28.87
C ILE A 70 -3.92 5.84 -30.23
N GLY A 71 -4.31 6.78 -31.09
CA GLY A 71 -4.75 6.48 -32.44
C GLY A 71 -3.59 6.03 -33.35
N PHE A 72 -3.84 4.99 -34.13
CA PHE A 72 -2.92 4.44 -35.12
C PHE A 72 -3.65 4.09 -36.42
N THR A 73 -2.89 3.78 -37.45
CA THR A 73 -3.38 3.30 -38.76
C THR A 73 -2.68 1.98 -39.10
N LEU A 74 -3.44 1.01 -39.61
CA LEU A 74 -2.93 -0.27 -40.13
C LEU A 74 -2.24 -0.06 -41.48
N LEU A 75 -1.02 -0.56 -41.64
CA LEU A 75 -0.32 -0.55 -42.93
C LEU A 75 -0.71 -1.76 -43.78
N GLY A 76 -0.97 -1.55 -45.07
CA GLY A 76 -1.08 -2.63 -46.05
C GLY A 76 -2.44 -3.35 -46.14
N LYS A 77 -3.49 -2.88 -45.47
CA LYS A 77 -4.86 -3.41 -45.62
C LYS A 77 -5.86 -2.29 -45.94
N SER A 78 -6.77 -2.52 -46.89
CA SER A 78 -7.71 -1.49 -47.38
C SER A 78 -9.12 -1.55 -46.76
N THR A 79 -9.42 -2.45 -45.80
CA THR A 79 -10.80 -2.64 -45.31
C THR A 79 -10.98 -3.13 -43.86
N GLN A 80 -9.92 -3.35 -43.08
CA GLN A 80 -10.09 -3.97 -41.76
C GLN A 80 -10.20 -2.94 -40.62
N ASP A 81 -11.45 -2.59 -40.28
CA ASP A 81 -11.80 -1.77 -39.13
C ASP A 81 -11.75 -2.54 -37.79
N TRP A 82 -11.62 -3.86 -37.80
CA TRP A 82 -11.79 -4.71 -36.60
C TRP A 82 -10.83 -4.38 -35.46
N LEU A 83 -9.61 -3.87 -35.72
CA LEU A 83 -8.67 -3.54 -34.63
C LEU A 83 -8.96 -2.14 -34.04
N THR A 84 -9.73 -1.32 -34.75
CA THR A 84 -10.06 0.07 -34.38
C THR A 84 -11.55 0.28 -34.13
N ASP A 85 -12.36 -0.77 -34.18
CA ASP A 85 -13.82 -0.74 -33.97
C ASP A 85 -14.20 -0.62 -32.48
N GLN A 86 -13.21 -0.77 -31.59
CA GLN A 86 -13.37 -0.77 -30.12
C GLN A 86 -14.32 -1.84 -29.60
N ASN A 87 -14.34 -2.97 -30.29
CA ASN A 87 -15.07 -4.13 -29.87
C ASN A 87 -14.09 -5.27 -29.59
N ASP A 88 -13.83 -5.51 -28.31
CA ASP A 88 -12.98 -6.60 -27.82
C ASP A 88 -13.44 -8.00 -28.29
N THR A 89 -14.63 -8.13 -28.88
CA THR A 89 -15.17 -9.40 -29.43
C THR A 89 -14.97 -9.57 -30.94
N THR A 90 -14.66 -8.49 -31.68
CA THR A 90 -14.33 -8.60 -33.11
C THR A 90 -12.86 -8.99 -33.23
N CYS A 91 -12.56 -10.12 -33.88
CA CYS A 91 -11.19 -10.60 -33.97
C CYS A 91 -10.75 -10.80 -35.41
N ASN A 92 -9.44 -10.70 -35.63
CA ASN A 92 -8.82 -11.05 -36.89
C ASN A 92 -8.91 -12.55 -37.15
N ASP A 93 -9.51 -12.91 -38.26
CA ASP A 93 -9.53 -14.29 -38.73
C ASP A 93 -8.41 -14.59 -39.73
N ASP A 94 -7.70 -13.56 -40.24
CA ASP A 94 -6.65 -13.74 -41.25
C ASP A 94 -5.36 -14.32 -40.67
N GLU A 95 -4.82 -15.35 -41.33
CA GLU A 95 -3.63 -16.08 -40.88
C GLU A 95 -2.30 -15.48 -41.36
N GLU A 96 -2.28 -14.56 -42.33
CA GLU A 96 -1.07 -14.35 -43.15
C GLU A 96 -0.33 -13.01 -42.94
N THR A 97 -0.78 -12.13 -42.05
CA THR A 97 -0.14 -10.81 -41.89
C THR A 97 0.16 -10.46 -40.44
N PRO A 98 1.44 -10.20 -40.10
CA PRO A 98 1.78 -9.44 -38.90
C PRO A 98 1.07 -8.10 -38.88
N VAL A 99 0.74 -7.62 -37.69
CA VAL A 99 0.00 -6.36 -37.53
C VAL A 99 1.01 -5.22 -37.49
N PHE A 100 1.15 -4.50 -38.60
CA PHE A 100 2.00 -3.33 -38.72
C PHE A 100 1.19 -2.05 -38.51
N LEU A 101 1.60 -1.25 -37.51
CA LEU A 101 0.88 -0.06 -37.08
C LEU A 101 1.77 1.16 -37.23
N THR A 102 1.22 2.23 -37.82
CA THR A 102 1.81 3.57 -37.79
C THR A 102 1.03 4.44 -36.81
N LEU A 103 1.72 5.04 -35.85
CA LEU A 103 1.09 5.94 -34.89
C LEU A 103 0.77 7.27 -35.58
N LYS A 104 -0.39 7.87 -35.26
CA LYS A 104 -0.78 9.17 -35.83
C LYS A 104 0.14 10.31 -35.39
N SER A 105 0.87 10.13 -34.30
CA SER A 105 1.90 11.05 -33.81
C SER A 105 2.99 10.28 -33.05
N PRO A 106 4.25 10.74 -33.07
CA PRO A 106 5.31 10.15 -32.25
C PRO A 106 4.97 10.27 -30.76
N ILE A 107 5.12 9.18 -30.00
CA ILE A 107 4.76 9.16 -28.58
C ILE A 107 5.72 8.31 -27.71
N PRO A 108 5.93 8.68 -26.44
CA PRO A 108 6.60 7.79 -25.49
C PRO A 108 5.61 6.69 -25.05
N LEU A 109 5.71 5.50 -25.66
CA LEU A 109 4.89 4.36 -25.29
C LEU A 109 5.16 3.98 -23.83
N LYS A 110 4.12 3.72 -23.03
CA LYS A 110 4.26 3.25 -21.64
C LYS A 110 3.84 1.81 -21.45
N TRP A 111 2.73 1.43 -22.07
CA TRP A 111 2.25 0.06 -22.06
C TRP A 111 1.19 -0.13 -23.15
N SER A 112 0.88 -1.38 -23.44
CA SER A 112 -0.20 -1.76 -24.32
C SER A 112 -1.11 -2.79 -23.67
N ARG A 113 -2.39 -2.80 -24.05
CA ARG A 113 -3.33 -3.85 -23.73
C ARG A 113 -3.65 -4.64 -24.98
N VAL A 114 -3.46 -5.95 -24.90
CA VAL A 114 -3.75 -6.89 -25.98
C VAL A 114 -4.92 -7.76 -25.57
N VAL A 115 -5.94 -7.83 -26.42
CA VAL A 115 -7.10 -8.70 -26.27
C VAL A 115 -7.08 -9.75 -27.37
N VAL A 116 -7.22 -11.03 -27.00
CA VAL A 116 -7.16 -12.16 -27.94
C VAL A 116 -8.39 -13.06 -27.83
N SER A 117 -8.66 -13.83 -28.88
CA SER A 117 -9.84 -14.68 -28.98
C SER A 117 -9.78 -15.95 -28.12
N SER A 118 -8.59 -16.36 -27.67
CA SER A 118 -8.44 -17.49 -26.76
C SER A 118 -7.18 -17.42 -25.89
N PRO A 119 -7.17 -18.06 -24.69
CA PRO A 119 -6.03 -18.01 -23.78
C PRO A 119 -4.73 -18.60 -24.33
N ALA A 120 -4.83 -19.49 -25.32
CA ALA A 120 -3.67 -20.08 -25.98
C ALA A 120 -2.83 -19.02 -26.72
N ARG A 121 -3.46 -17.95 -27.20
CA ARG A 121 -2.80 -16.89 -27.99
C ARG A 121 -1.95 -15.95 -27.13
N LEU A 122 -2.25 -15.79 -25.83
CA LEU A 122 -1.53 -14.85 -24.95
C LEU A 122 -0.05 -15.23 -24.70
N ARG A 123 0.33 -16.50 -24.90
CA ARG A 123 1.67 -16.98 -24.56
C ARG A 123 2.75 -16.46 -25.51
N ASP A 124 2.38 -16.26 -26.76
CA ASP A 124 3.32 -15.95 -27.85
C ASP A 124 3.15 -14.52 -28.38
N VAL A 125 2.42 -13.67 -27.66
CA VAL A 125 2.29 -12.24 -28.00
C VAL A 125 3.64 -11.57 -27.83
N LYS A 126 4.17 -10.97 -28.89
CA LYS A 126 5.36 -10.11 -28.85
C LYS A 126 5.04 -8.76 -29.47
N LEU A 127 5.54 -7.72 -28.83
CA LEU A 127 5.40 -6.34 -29.29
C LEU A 127 6.79 -5.82 -29.63
N PHE A 128 6.95 -5.26 -30.81
CA PHE A 128 8.14 -4.57 -31.25
C PHE A 128 7.78 -3.13 -31.58
N TYR A 129 8.73 -2.20 -31.44
CA TYR A 129 8.52 -0.80 -31.74
C TYR A 129 9.72 -0.19 -32.46
N TYR A 130 9.50 0.90 -33.18
CA TYR A 130 10.54 1.69 -33.82
C TYR A 130 10.63 3.04 -33.13
N ILE A 131 11.85 3.41 -32.75
CA ILE A 131 12.16 4.76 -32.28
C ILE A 131 12.21 5.67 -33.51
N GLU A 132 11.77 6.92 -33.35
CA GLU A 132 11.94 7.97 -34.36
C GLU A 132 13.39 7.98 -34.88
N ASP A 133 13.55 8.12 -36.21
CA ASP A 133 14.84 8.13 -36.90
C ASP A 133 15.68 6.83 -36.85
N THR A 134 15.07 5.69 -36.52
CA THR A 134 15.73 4.37 -36.55
C THR A 134 15.05 3.38 -37.52
N GLU A 135 15.85 2.53 -38.17
CA GLU A 135 15.34 1.44 -39.03
C GLU A 135 15.28 0.08 -38.31
N GLU A 136 15.81 -0.01 -37.09
CA GLU A 136 15.80 -1.24 -36.30
C GLU A 136 14.61 -1.27 -35.33
N SER A 137 13.92 -2.40 -35.31
CA SER A 137 12.84 -2.64 -34.35
C SER A 137 13.42 -3.11 -33.01
N VAL A 138 12.89 -2.59 -31.90
CA VAL A 138 13.23 -3.02 -30.55
C VAL A 138 12.11 -3.90 -29.98
N GLU A 139 12.44 -5.07 -29.44
CA GLU A 139 11.46 -5.93 -28.77
C GLU A 139 11.12 -5.37 -27.38
N CYS A 140 9.82 -5.21 -27.13
CA CYS A 140 9.31 -4.82 -25.84
C CYS A 140 9.53 -5.95 -24.81
N SER A 141 10.56 -5.77 -24.00
CA SER A 141 11.01 -6.79 -23.03
C SER A 141 10.45 -6.59 -21.62
N GLY A 142 9.48 -5.69 -21.44
CA GLY A 142 8.94 -5.38 -20.13
C GLY A 142 7.97 -6.45 -19.60
N PRO A 143 7.56 -6.34 -18.32
CA PRO A 143 6.67 -7.31 -17.69
C PRO A 143 5.32 -7.45 -18.43
N LYS A 144 4.82 -8.69 -18.51
CA LYS A 144 3.48 -9.00 -19.00
C LYS A 144 2.57 -9.32 -17.82
N VAL A 145 1.38 -8.71 -17.78
CA VAL A 145 0.39 -8.88 -16.71
C VAL A 145 -0.91 -9.37 -17.31
N ASN A 146 -1.33 -10.57 -16.94
CA ASN A 146 -2.64 -11.09 -17.36
C ASN A 146 -3.73 -10.44 -16.51
N ILE A 147 -4.66 -9.76 -17.16
CA ILE A 147 -5.82 -9.12 -16.54
C ILE A 147 -7.00 -10.10 -16.49
N SER A 148 -7.12 -10.93 -17.52
CA SER A 148 -8.03 -12.08 -17.60
C SER A 148 -7.39 -13.18 -18.44
N ASP A 149 -8.11 -14.28 -18.71
CA ASP A 149 -7.61 -15.37 -19.54
C ASP A 149 -7.41 -14.96 -21.01
N THR A 150 -7.99 -13.84 -21.46
CA THR A 150 -7.92 -13.33 -22.84
C THR A 150 -7.35 -11.92 -22.96
N VAL A 151 -7.01 -11.27 -21.84
CA VAL A 151 -6.50 -9.90 -21.81
C VAL A 151 -5.15 -9.85 -21.11
N GLN A 152 -4.15 -9.29 -21.79
CA GLN A 152 -2.80 -9.11 -21.27
C GLN A 152 -2.31 -7.69 -21.49
N ASP A 153 -1.77 -7.10 -20.42
CA ASP A 153 -1.07 -5.83 -20.47
C ASP A 153 0.43 -6.11 -20.64
N ILE A 154 1.07 -5.41 -21.58
CA ILE A 154 2.51 -5.47 -21.84
C ILE A 154 3.10 -4.13 -21.44
N LEU A 155 3.87 -4.09 -20.35
CA LEU A 155 4.54 -2.88 -19.92
C LEU A 155 5.69 -2.59 -20.87
N CYS A 156 5.66 -1.42 -21.49
CA CYS A 156 6.60 -1.04 -22.54
C CYS A 156 7.07 0.41 -22.43
N PRO A 157 7.66 0.84 -21.30
CA PRO A 157 8.02 2.23 -21.14
C PRO A 157 9.25 2.62 -21.95
N THR A 158 9.03 3.45 -22.95
CA THR A 158 10.09 4.08 -23.73
C THR A 158 10.43 5.46 -23.17
N THR A 159 11.70 5.82 -23.31
CA THR A 159 12.22 7.18 -23.11
C THR A 159 11.99 8.02 -24.35
N ASP A 160 12.21 7.42 -25.51
CA ASP A 160 12.13 8.06 -26.81
C ASP A 160 10.75 7.88 -27.45
N ASN A 161 10.46 8.71 -28.44
CA ASN A 161 9.22 8.65 -29.18
C ASN A 161 9.21 7.45 -30.14
N VAL A 162 8.14 6.68 -30.04
CA VAL A 162 7.82 5.57 -30.95
C VAL A 162 6.97 6.11 -32.09
N THR A 163 7.25 5.65 -33.31
CA THR A 163 6.48 6.02 -34.52
C THR A 163 5.72 4.84 -35.11
N ARG A 164 6.23 3.62 -34.95
CA ARG A 164 5.63 2.39 -35.47
C ARG A 164 5.67 1.29 -34.42
N VAL A 165 4.65 0.43 -34.45
CA VAL A 165 4.52 -0.75 -33.58
C VAL A 165 4.24 -1.96 -34.46
N ILE A 166 4.86 -3.09 -34.13
CA ILE A 166 4.57 -4.40 -34.72
C ILE A 166 4.09 -5.30 -33.60
N LEU A 167 2.94 -5.92 -33.79
CA LEU A 167 2.48 -6.99 -32.91
C LEU A 167 2.54 -8.32 -33.67
N THR A 168 3.17 -9.32 -33.05
CA THR A 168 3.19 -10.69 -33.55
C THR A 168 2.60 -11.64 -32.52
N ILE A 169 1.87 -12.64 -32.99
CA ILE A 169 1.32 -13.73 -32.18
C ILE A 169 1.75 -15.03 -32.86
N ASN A 170 2.42 -15.91 -32.12
CA ASN A 170 2.98 -17.18 -32.63
C ASN A 170 3.93 -17.00 -33.84
N GLY A 171 4.62 -15.85 -33.94
CA GLY A 171 5.66 -15.62 -34.97
C GLY A 171 5.17 -15.16 -36.35
N GLU A 172 3.92 -15.38 -36.75
CA GLU A 172 3.53 -15.14 -38.16
C GLU A 172 2.13 -14.53 -38.39
N ALA A 173 1.17 -14.66 -37.46
CA ALA A 173 -0.23 -14.31 -37.74
C ALA A 173 -0.85 -13.48 -36.63
N GLY A 174 -1.39 -12.30 -36.94
CA GLY A 174 -2.31 -11.59 -36.04
C GLY A 174 -3.63 -12.33 -35.79
N ARG A 175 -3.78 -13.60 -36.20
CA ARG A 175 -5.01 -14.39 -36.06
C ARG A 175 -5.41 -14.51 -34.59
N GLY A 176 -6.65 -14.17 -34.32
CA GLY A 176 -7.20 -14.13 -32.98
C GLY A 176 -6.76 -12.94 -32.15
N LEU A 177 -6.07 -11.94 -32.70
CA LEU A 177 -6.03 -10.61 -32.10
C LEU A 177 -7.41 -9.98 -32.24
N CYS A 178 -7.93 -9.35 -31.18
CA CYS A 178 -9.25 -8.71 -31.20
C CYS A 178 -9.16 -7.21 -30.96
N SER A 179 -8.35 -6.78 -30.00
CA SER A 179 -8.13 -5.36 -29.77
C SER A 179 -6.71 -5.10 -29.29
N LEU A 180 -6.21 -3.91 -29.65
CA LEU A 180 -4.94 -3.39 -29.19
C LEU A 180 -5.14 -1.94 -28.75
N TYR A 181 -4.80 -1.67 -27.49
CA TYR A 181 -4.79 -0.33 -26.95
C TYR A 181 -3.37 0.06 -26.60
N LEU A 182 -2.96 1.27 -26.96
CA LEU A 182 -1.64 1.83 -26.68
C LEU A 182 -1.80 3.03 -25.75
N SER A 183 -0.99 3.12 -24.70
CA SER A 183 -1.10 4.21 -23.73
C SER A 183 0.26 4.86 -23.44
N THR A 184 0.23 6.18 -23.30
CA THR A 184 1.34 7.01 -22.80
C THR A 184 1.24 7.32 -21.30
N ALA A 185 0.11 6.99 -20.67
CA ALA A 185 -0.06 7.05 -19.22
C ALA A 185 0.51 5.80 -18.55
N CYS A 186 0.97 5.92 -17.29
CA CYS A 186 1.37 4.75 -16.50
C CYS A 186 0.17 3.81 -16.27
N ALA A 187 0.40 2.50 -16.37
CA ALA A 187 -0.57 1.51 -15.93
C ALA A 187 -0.85 1.66 -14.43
N VAL A 188 -2.09 1.47 -14.00
CA VAL A 188 -2.44 1.36 -12.58
C VAL A 188 -1.61 0.23 -11.97
N GLY A 189 -1.07 0.48 -10.78
CA GLY A 189 -0.17 -0.46 -10.14
C GLY A 189 1.29 -0.32 -10.59
N THR A 190 1.66 0.74 -11.35
CA THR A 190 3.07 1.10 -11.60
C THR A 190 3.38 2.55 -11.23
N HIS A 191 4.67 2.85 -11.05
CA HIS A 191 5.16 4.17 -10.69
C HIS A 191 6.57 4.44 -11.23
N SER A 192 7.05 5.67 -10.98
CA SER A 192 8.22 6.37 -11.52
C SER A 192 7.91 7.19 -12.77
N ALA A 193 8.83 8.11 -13.12
CA ALA A 193 8.75 8.88 -14.37
C ALA A 193 8.71 7.97 -15.63
N SER A 194 9.26 6.76 -15.53
CA SER A 194 9.24 5.77 -16.58
C SER A 194 8.17 4.70 -16.38
N CYS A 195 7.32 4.74 -15.36
CA CYS A 195 6.30 3.72 -15.08
C CYS A 195 6.86 2.28 -14.93
N TRP A 196 8.16 2.12 -14.66
CA TRP A 196 8.84 0.82 -14.69
C TRP A 196 8.60 -0.02 -13.44
N TYR A 197 8.42 0.61 -12.28
CA TYR A 197 8.33 -0.10 -11.02
C TYR A 197 6.88 -0.40 -10.66
N SER A 198 6.60 -1.65 -10.29
CA SER A 198 5.29 -2.02 -9.76
C SER A 198 5.07 -1.40 -8.37
N CYS A 199 3.84 -0.95 -8.10
CA CYS A 199 3.37 -0.63 -6.77
C CYS A 199 3.48 -1.86 -5.85
N SER A 200 3.54 -1.60 -4.55
CA SER A 200 3.52 -2.70 -3.57
C SER A 200 2.24 -3.52 -3.72
N LYS A 201 2.37 -4.84 -3.71
CA LYS A 201 1.22 -5.78 -3.68
C LYS A 201 0.40 -5.71 -2.38
N GLN A 202 0.78 -4.82 -1.46
CA GLN A 202 0.09 -4.56 -0.20
C GLN A 202 -0.51 -3.16 -0.16
N CYS A 203 -0.46 -2.41 -1.26
CA CYS A 203 -1.30 -1.22 -1.37
C CYS A 203 -2.76 -1.69 -1.36
N GLY A 204 -3.56 -1.13 -0.46
CA GLY A 204 -4.98 -1.44 -0.41
C GLY A 204 -5.73 -0.94 -1.64
N GLY A 205 -7.01 -1.29 -1.74
CA GLY A 205 -7.89 -0.87 -2.82
C GLY A 205 -7.74 -1.74 -4.08
N LEU A 206 -8.29 -1.26 -5.19
CA LEU A 206 -8.27 -1.98 -6.46
C LEU A 206 -6.89 -1.91 -7.11
N TYR A 207 -6.45 -3.04 -7.67
CA TYR A 207 -5.22 -3.17 -8.46
C TYR A 207 -3.93 -2.69 -7.77
N ASN A 208 -3.93 -2.60 -6.43
CA ASN A 208 -2.81 -2.09 -5.64
C ASN A 208 -2.38 -0.68 -6.06
N ALA A 209 -3.34 0.21 -6.34
CA ALA A 209 -3.07 1.54 -6.86
C ALA A 209 -2.11 2.35 -5.96
N CYS A 210 -1.16 3.03 -6.61
CA CYS A 210 -0.25 3.94 -5.95
C CYS A 210 0.00 5.19 -6.80
N ASP A 211 0.55 6.21 -6.17
CA ASP A 211 0.94 7.44 -6.84
C ASP A 211 1.99 7.16 -7.91
N HIS A 212 1.69 7.57 -9.15
CA HIS A 212 2.48 7.23 -10.33
C HIS A 212 3.93 7.75 -10.30
N MET A 213 4.27 8.74 -9.47
CA MET A 213 5.65 9.23 -9.37
C MET A 213 6.37 8.62 -8.16
N THR A 214 5.73 8.70 -7.00
CA THR A 214 6.38 8.36 -5.72
C THR A 214 6.27 6.89 -5.35
N GLY A 215 5.27 6.18 -5.89
CA GLY A 215 4.91 4.83 -5.50
C GLY A 215 4.13 4.74 -4.18
N THR A 216 3.60 5.87 -3.69
CA THR A 216 2.86 5.94 -2.41
C THR A 216 1.45 5.38 -2.60
N CYS A 217 1.06 4.39 -1.81
CA CYS A 217 -0.27 3.76 -1.93
C CYS A 217 -1.39 4.76 -1.65
N THR A 218 -2.35 4.88 -2.57
CA THR A 218 -3.41 5.89 -2.50
C THR A 218 -4.49 5.50 -1.51
N ASP A 219 -4.88 4.22 -1.50
CA ASP A 219 -5.94 3.68 -0.64
C ASP A 219 -5.39 3.12 0.68
N GLY A 220 -4.13 3.41 0.99
CA GLY A 220 -3.46 2.92 2.19
C GLY A 220 -2.92 1.51 2.00
N CYS A 221 -2.89 0.75 3.09
CA CYS A 221 -2.27 -0.57 3.12
C CYS A 221 -3.30 -1.65 3.42
N ASP A 222 -3.07 -2.83 2.87
CA ASP A 222 -3.74 -4.04 3.32
C ASP A 222 -3.54 -4.27 4.82
N LEU A 223 -4.50 -4.96 5.43
CA LEU A 223 -4.47 -5.27 6.85
C LEU A 223 -3.15 -5.95 7.26
N GLY A 224 -2.54 -5.42 8.31
CA GLY A 224 -1.26 -5.91 8.82
C GLY A 224 -0.02 -5.32 8.15
N TYR A 225 -0.17 -4.33 7.27
CA TYR A 225 0.93 -3.57 6.66
C TYR A 225 0.81 -2.08 6.94
N TYR A 226 1.95 -1.37 6.91
CA TYR A 226 2.03 0.06 7.14
C TYR A 226 3.18 0.71 6.37
N GLY A 227 3.18 2.05 6.36
CA GLY A 227 4.11 2.92 5.68
C GLY A 227 3.56 3.43 4.35
N GLN A 228 4.21 4.44 3.76
CA GLN A 228 3.73 5.07 2.52
C GLN A 228 3.63 4.10 1.34
N LYS A 229 4.49 3.08 1.30
CA LYS A 229 4.52 2.03 0.26
C LYS A 229 4.06 0.66 0.77
N CYS A 230 3.51 0.59 1.98
CA CYS A 230 3.01 -0.66 2.59
C CYS A 230 4.01 -1.82 2.63
N LEU A 231 5.31 -1.53 2.70
CA LEU A 231 6.37 -2.55 2.73
C LEU A 231 6.65 -3.08 4.15
N ALA A 232 6.18 -2.38 5.20
CA ALA A 232 6.45 -2.77 6.58
C ALA A 232 5.26 -3.54 7.17
N LYS A 233 5.53 -4.65 7.86
CA LYS A 233 4.50 -5.44 8.54
C LYS A 233 4.23 -4.92 9.95
N CYS A 234 2.96 -4.87 10.34
CA CYS A 234 2.55 -4.67 11.73
C CYS A 234 3.15 -5.76 12.64
N SER A 235 3.46 -5.39 13.89
CA SER A 235 4.03 -6.35 14.83
C SER A 235 3.01 -7.45 15.19
N SER A 236 3.47 -8.69 15.23
CA SER A 236 2.67 -9.81 15.75
C SER A 236 2.33 -9.66 17.23
N SER A 237 2.97 -8.73 17.93
CA SER A 237 2.74 -8.38 19.33
C SER A 237 1.77 -7.21 19.54
N CYS A 238 1.12 -6.69 18.50
CA CYS A 238 -0.03 -5.80 18.70
C CYS A 238 -1.16 -6.56 19.44
N ALA A 239 -1.82 -5.90 20.39
CA ALA A 239 -2.79 -6.55 21.29
C ALA A 239 -4.07 -7.00 20.57
N ARG A 240 -4.52 -6.28 19.54
CA ARG A 240 -5.72 -6.66 18.77
C ARG A 240 -5.48 -7.91 17.91
N LYS A 241 -6.53 -8.71 17.74
CA LYS A 241 -6.49 -9.99 17.00
C LYS A 241 -6.22 -9.82 15.50
N ASP A 242 -6.66 -8.71 14.92
CA ASP A 242 -6.47 -8.32 13.51
C ASP A 242 -5.05 -7.80 13.20
N LYS A 243 -4.19 -7.60 14.22
CA LYS A 243 -2.86 -6.97 14.10
C LYS A 243 -2.94 -5.57 13.48
N GLU A 244 -4.04 -4.87 13.70
CA GLU A 244 -4.27 -3.53 13.16
C GLU A 244 -3.27 -2.55 13.78
N CYS A 245 -2.48 -1.91 12.91
CA CYS A 245 -1.57 -0.85 13.29
C CYS A 245 -1.77 0.36 12.37
N GLU A 246 -1.42 1.54 12.89
CA GLU A 246 -1.62 2.81 12.23
C GLU A 246 -0.96 2.80 10.84
N ARG A 247 -1.72 3.15 9.80
CA ARG A 247 -1.35 2.91 8.41
C ARG A 247 -0.01 3.53 7.98
N PHE A 248 0.40 4.66 8.56
CA PHE A 248 1.66 5.33 8.21
C PHE A 248 2.73 5.10 9.28
N GLY A 249 2.39 5.31 10.55
CA GLY A 249 3.32 5.20 11.66
C GLY A 249 3.63 3.77 12.11
N GLY A 250 2.75 2.80 11.83
CA GLY A 250 2.86 1.40 12.27
C GLY A 250 2.60 1.17 13.75
N LYS A 251 1.95 2.14 14.41
CA LYS A 251 1.65 2.08 15.85
C LYS A 251 0.48 1.14 16.11
N CYS A 252 0.60 0.20 17.02
CA CYS A 252 -0.46 -0.77 17.29
C CYS A 252 -1.71 -0.10 17.88
N HIS A 253 -2.88 -0.30 17.26
CA HIS A 253 -4.16 0.10 17.85
C HIS A 253 -4.48 -0.84 19.02
N GLY A 254 -4.76 -0.29 20.20
CA GLY A 254 -4.98 -1.08 21.43
C GLY A 254 -3.72 -1.50 22.17
N GLY A 255 -2.53 -1.04 21.76
CA GLY A 255 -1.28 -1.30 22.50
C GLY A 255 -0.69 -2.68 22.24
N CYS A 256 0.10 -3.17 23.20
CA CYS A 256 0.92 -4.37 23.04
C CYS A 256 0.35 -5.56 23.82
N LYS A 257 0.56 -6.76 23.28
CA LYS A 257 0.42 -8.01 24.04
C LYS A 257 1.32 -7.98 25.28
N ALA A 258 0.92 -8.69 26.32
CA ALA A 258 1.71 -8.83 27.54
C ALA A 258 3.16 -9.24 27.22
N GLY A 259 4.12 -8.65 27.92
CA GLY A 259 5.55 -8.85 27.68
C GLY A 259 6.15 -8.06 26.51
N TYR A 260 5.39 -7.18 25.84
CA TYR A 260 5.89 -6.30 24.78
C TYR A 260 5.59 -4.83 25.04
N PHE A 261 6.44 -3.93 24.53
CA PHE A 261 6.26 -2.49 24.69
C PHE A 261 6.77 -1.67 23.49
N GLY A 262 6.54 -0.35 23.55
CA GLY A 262 6.81 0.62 22.48
C GLY A 262 5.62 0.81 21.55
N ASP A 263 5.63 1.86 20.71
CA ASP A 263 4.51 2.17 19.81
C ASP A 263 4.23 1.04 18.80
N LYS A 264 5.27 0.32 18.38
CA LYS A 264 5.17 -0.79 17.43
C LYS A 264 5.22 -2.17 18.09
N CYS A 265 5.27 -2.24 19.42
CA CYS A 265 5.35 -3.51 20.17
C CYS A 265 6.47 -4.46 19.68
N LYS A 266 7.61 -3.92 19.22
CA LYS A 266 8.76 -4.73 18.76
C LYS A 266 9.70 -5.10 19.91
N ASN A 267 9.63 -4.37 21.01
CA ASN A 267 10.52 -4.58 22.14
C ASN A 267 9.88 -5.54 23.14
N LYS A 268 10.62 -6.57 23.54
CA LYS A 268 10.23 -7.44 24.65
C LYS A 268 10.57 -6.75 25.97
N CYS A 269 9.68 -6.81 26.93
CA CYS A 269 10.00 -6.47 28.31
C CYS A 269 11.15 -7.38 28.79
N ASN A 270 12.10 -6.85 29.57
CA ASN A 270 13.09 -7.67 30.25
C ASN A 270 12.35 -8.41 31.38
N THR A 271 12.00 -9.68 31.14
CA THR A 271 10.91 -10.40 31.84
C THR A 271 11.40 -11.53 32.73
N ILE A 272 12.70 -11.54 33.06
CA ILE A 272 13.24 -12.58 33.93
C ILE A 272 12.75 -12.38 35.36
N ASN A 273 12.67 -11.11 35.82
CA ASN A 273 12.44 -10.80 37.24
C ASN A 273 11.27 -9.84 37.50
N CYS A 274 10.25 -9.76 36.63
CA CYS A 274 9.01 -9.05 36.96
C CYS A 274 8.00 -10.07 37.51
N THR A 275 7.37 -9.74 38.63
CA THR A 275 6.33 -10.54 39.33
C THR A 275 5.30 -11.21 38.41
N GLU A 276 4.87 -12.42 38.82
CA GLU A 276 4.15 -13.42 38.02
C GLU A 276 2.89 -12.95 37.27
N THR A 277 2.22 -11.87 37.69
CA THR A 277 1.05 -11.35 36.96
C THR A 277 1.45 -10.71 35.63
N ASN A 278 1.39 -11.51 34.55
CA ASN A 278 1.56 -11.13 33.14
C ASN A 278 2.93 -10.57 32.73
N LYS A 279 3.92 -10.49 33.65
CA LYS A 279 5.27 -9.97 33.41
C LYS A 279 5.24 -8.66 32.59
N ALA A 280 4.25 -7.82 32.87
CA ALA A 280 3.92 -6.65 32.07
C ALA A 280 4.77 -5.44 32.47
N CYS A 281 5.19 -4.64 31.49
CA CYS A 281 5.96 -3.43 31.70
C CYS A 281 5.28 -2.20 31.09
N TYR A 282 5.52 -1.03 31.71
CA TYR A 282 4.97 0.23 31.23
C TYR A 282 5.49 0.59 29.84
N ARG A 283 4.57 0.94 28.93
CA ARG A 283 4.83 1.24 27.52
C ARG A 283 5.94 2.27 27.28
N LYS A 284 6.06 3.28 28.16
CA LYS A 284 6.94 4.44 27.99
C LYS A 284 8.35 4.23 28.51
N ASN A 285 8.50 3.57 29.66
CA ASN A 285 9.77 3.54 30.40
C ASN A 285 10.18 2.13 30.83
N LYS A 286 9.57 1.06 30.31
CA LYS A 286 9.99 -0.35 30.52
C LYS A 286 9.94 -0.85 31.97
N ARG A 287 9.43 -0.05 32.91
CA ARG A 287 9.32 -0.41 34.33
C ARG A 287 8.29 -1.52 34.54
N CYS A 288 8.58 -2.50 35.39
CA CYS A 288 7.61 -3.54 35.74
C CYS A 288 6.35 -2.89 36.35
N MET A 289 5.16 -3.33 35.93
CA MET A 289 3.90 -2.71 36.39
C MET A 289 3.58 -3.08 37.84
N THR A 290 3.83 -4.33 38.24
CA THR A 290 3.45 -4.91 39.53
C THR A 290 4.61 -4.98 40.54
N GLY A 291 5.85 -5.12 40.06
CA GLY A 291 7.06 -5.18 40.90
C GLY A 291 8.04 -6.28 40.47
N CYS A 292 9.13 -6.41 41.23
CA CYS A 292 10.21 -7.37 40.98
C CYS A 292 9.98 -8.73 41.65
N ASP A 293 10.41 -9.81 40.98
CA ASP A 293 10.50 -11.14 41.57
C ASP A 293 11.45 -11.12 42.79
N PRO A 294 11.21 -11.97 43.80
CA PRO A 294 12.07 -12.06 44.98
C PRO A 294 13.54 -12.22 44.60
N GLY A 295 14.41 -11.41 45.21
CA GLY A 295 15.84 -11.41 44.91
C GLY A 295 16.28 -10.37 43.87
N PHE A 296 15.37 -9.53 43.36
CA PHE A 296 15.69 -8.41 42.48
C PHE A 296 15.01 -7.11 42.89
N TYR A 297 15.59 -5.98 42.51
CA TYR A 297 15.10 -4.64 42.81
C TYR A 297 15.39 -3.64 41.66
N GLY A 298 14.91 -2.40 41.83
CA GLY A 298 15.06 -1.31 40.86
C GLY A 298 13.85 -1.15 39.95
N ASP A 299 13.77 -0.04 39.22
CA ASP A 299 12.65 0.25 38.31
C ASP A 299 12.50 -0.81 37.19
N TYR A 300 13.57 -1.52 36.85
CA TYR A 300 13.61 -2.54 35.79
C TYR A 300 13.82 -3.97 36.29
N CYS A 301 13.98 -4.18 37.60
CA CYS A 301 14.19 -5.49 38.23
C CYS A 301 15.41 -6.26 37.66
N ASP A 302 16.41 -5.55 37.19
CA ASP A 302 17.68 -6.06 36.68
C ASP A 302 18.77 -6.12 37.74
N GLU A 303 18.57 -5.45 38.88
CA GLU A 303 19.53 -5.43 39.98
C GLU A 303 19.26 -6.58 40.96
N PRO A 304 20.20 -7.52 41.15
CA PRO A 304 20.04 -8.59 42.13
C PRO A 304 20.23 -8.07 43.56
N CYS A 305 19.40 -8.54 44.49
CA CYS A 305 19.63 -8.34 45.91
C CYS A 305 21.01 -8.87 46.32
N SER A 306 21.63 -8.21 47.31
CA SER A 306 22.90 -8.65 47.87
C SER A 306 22.83 -10.12 48.31
N LYS A 307 23.89 -10.88 48.01
CA LYS A 307 23.99 -12.29 48.44
C LYS A 307 24.00 -12.44 49.96
N GLN A 308 24.29 -11.36 50.68
CA GLN A 308 24.42 -11.29 52.13
C GLN A 308 23.16 -10.76 52.83
N CYS A 309 22.10 -10.44 52.08
CA CYS A 309 20.78 -10.23 52.68
C CYS A 309 20.26 -11.56 53.24
N ALA A 310 19.70 -11.55 54.45
CA ALA A 310 19.06 -12.73 55.00
C ALA A 310 17.92 -13.23 54.08
N GLY A 311 18.03 -14.47 53.62
CA GLY A 311 17.09 -15.06 52.64
C GLY A 311 17.14 -14.44 51.24
N ARG A 312 18.14 -13.59 50.93
CA ARG A 312 18.29 -12.84 49.66
C ARG A 312 17.10 -11.94 49.32
N LEU A 313 16.36 -11.48 50.33
CA LEU A 313 15.23 -10.59 50.17
C LEU A 313 15.66 -9.14 50.40
N CYS A 314 15.28 -8.26 49.48
CA CYS A 314 15.52 -6.83 49.58
C CYS A 314 14.30 -6.02 49.13
N ASP A 315 14.25 -4.75 49.56
CA ASP A 315 13.22 -3.81 49.17
C ASP A 315 13.30 -3.57 47.67
N ARG A 316 12.15 -3.68 47.00
CA ARG A 316 12.07 -3.67 45.54
C ARG A 316 12.51 -2.37 44.88
N ASN A 317 12.53 -1.24 45.60
CA ASN A 317 12.90 0.05 45.04
C ASN A 317 14.34 0.44 45.38
N SER A 318 14.75 0.20 46.64
CA SER A 318 16.02 0.67 47.19
C SER A 318 17.12 -0.40 47.26
N GLY A 319 16.76 -1.69 47.18
CA GLY A 319 17.71 -2.79 47.31
C GLY A 319 18.14 -3.10 48.75
N ALA A 320 17.53 -2.43 49.73
CA ALA A 320 17.84 -2.61 51.15
C ALA A 320 17.33 -3.96 51.67
N CYS A 321 18.16 -4.72 52.39
CA CYS A 321 17.81 -6.04 52.89
C CYS A 321 16.68 -5.96 53.93
N VAL A 322 15.52 -6.52 53.63
CA VAL A 322 14.31 -6.39 54.49
C VAL A 322 14.37 -7.25 55.75
N SER A 323 15.14 -8.33 55.71
CA SER A 323 15.33 -9.26 56.83
C SER A 323 16.67 -9.07 57.54
N GLY A 324 17.36 -7.96 57.29
CA GLY A 324 18.71 -7.71 57.80
C GLY A 324 19.81 -8.49 57.08
N CYS A 325 21.00 -8.48 57.66
CA CYS A 325 22.21 -9.08 57.08
C CYS A 325 22.55 -10.44 57.69
N GLU A 326 23.12 -11.31 56.87
CA GLU A 326 23.80 -12.52 57.34
C GLU A 326 24.93 -12.16 58.34
N PRO A 327 25.27 -13.05 59.29
CA PRO A 327 26.32 -12.81 60.26
C PRO A 327 27.64 -12.39 59.61
N GLY A 328 28.30 -11.38 60.20
CA GLY A 328 29.52 -10.82 59.64
C GLY A 328 29.30 -9.73 58.57
N TYR A 329 28.06 -9.32 58.28
CA TYR A 329 27.76 -8.22 57.36
C TYR A 329 26.89 -7.12 58.00
N THR A 330 26.99 -5.89 57.47
CA THR A 330 26.26 -4.70 57.94
C THR A 330 25.97 -3.72 56.81
N GLY A 331 25.17 -2.70 57.12
CA GLY A 331 24.70 -1.67 56.18
C GLY A 331 23.41 -2.07 55.46
N ALA A 332 22.79 -1.11 54.75
CA ALA A 332 21.47 -1.30 54.13
C ALA A 332 21.43 -2.48 53.13
N ASN A 333 22.50 -2.68 52.35
CA ASN A 333 22.60 -3.76 51.36
C ASN A 333 23.60 -4.86 51.77
N CYS A 334 23.98 -4.91 53.06
CA CYS A 334 24.91 -5.92 53.60
C CYS A 334 26.23 -6.06 52.84
N SER A 335 26.74 -4.94 52.30
CA SER A 335 27.97 -4.89 51.52
C SER A 335 29.23 -4.69 52.37
N GLN A 336 29.07 -4.36 53.65
CA GLN A 336 30.18 -4.08 54.56
C GLN A 336 30.39 -5.26 55.50
N GLY A 337 31.62 -5.78 55.58
CA GLY A 337 31.98 -6.80 56.56
C GLY A 337 32.07 -6.22 57.98
N LYS A 338 31.51 -6.93 58.96
CA LYS A 338 31.71 -6.65 60.38
C LYS A 338 33.01 -7.31 60.83
N ILE A 339 33.95 -6.52 61.34
CA ILE A 339 35.15 -7.05 62.02
C ILE A 339 34.76 -7.30 63.47
N GLU A 340 34.57 -8.56 63.84
CA GLU A 340 34.44 -8.94 65.24
C GLU A 340 35.82 -9.01 65.89
N VAL A 341 36.21 -7.95 66.58
CA VAL A 341 37.41 -7.96 67.43
C VAL A 341 37.06 -8.72 68.71
N SER A 342 37.40 -10.00 68.74
CA SER A 342 37.26 -10.84 69.93
C SER A 342 38.42 -10.56 70.90
N TYR A 343 38.17 -9.74 71.91
CA TYR A 343 39.12 -9.57 73.02
C TYR A 343 39.13 -10.82 73.90
N LYS A 344 40.17 -11.64 73.78
CA LYS A 344 40.47 -12.66 74.81
C LYS A 344 40.93 -11.92 76.08
N ARG A 345 40.09 -11.91 77.12
CA ARG A 345 40.53 -11.52 78.47
C ARG A 345 41.53 -12.57 78.96
N ILE A 346 42.80 -12.21 78.98
CA ILE A 346 43.83 -12.98 79.67
C ILE A 346 43.77 -12.54 81.14
N TRP A 347 43.20 -13.39 81.99
CA TRP A 347 43.31 -13.23 83.43
C TRP A 347 44.74 -13.61 83.83
N LYS A 348 45.46 -12.69 84.48
CA LYS A 348 46.80 -12.91 85.01
C LYS A 348 46.76 -13.64 86.35
#